data_AF-A0A6M2D886-F1
#
_entry.id   AF-A0A6M2D886-F1
#
_cell.length_a   1.000
_cell.length_b   1.000
_cell.length_c   1.000
_cell.angle_alpha   90.00
_cell.angle_beta   90.00
_cell.angle_gamma   90.00
#
_symmetry.space_group_name_H-M   'P 1'
#
loop_
_entity.id
_entity.type
_entity.pdbx_description
1 polymer ?
#
loop_
_entity_poly.entity_id
_entity_poly.type
_entity_poly.pdbx_seq_one_letter_code
_entity_poly.pdbx_strand_id
1 'polypeptide(L)'
;MQPRRVPLAELIAVVALSQPTLGHSVSSRADEHHRCEPLTIPMCRSLQYNMTTTPNLIGQEQDEAGLEAHQFYPLVQIKCSPDLQTFICSVYAPECRPSQDYPIPPCRSLCASAREGCEPILMKFGFLWPEHFDCDKFPEVGPSELCVRGKATHPPVNETPQTPDI
;
A
#
# COMPACT_ATOMS: atom_id res chain seq x y z
N MET A 1 15.97 56.90 -26.80
CA MET A 1 14.57 57.11 -27.22
C MET A 1 13.67 56.08 -26.52
N GLN A 2 12.79 56.52 -25.62
CA GLN A 2 11.59 55.78 -25.19
C GLN A 2 10.37 56.50 -25.80
N PRO A 3 9.13 55.97 -25.71
CA PRO A 3 8.63 54.60 -25.94
C PRO A 3 7.31 54.65 -26.78
N ARG A 4 6.66 53.52 -27.07
CA ARG A 4 5.18 53.48 -26.97
C ARG A 4 4.72 52.12 -26.41
N ARG A 5 4.13 52.20 -25.21
CA ARG A 5 3.35 51.14 -24.57
C ARG A 5 2.02 51.03 -25.33
N VAL A 6 1.62 49.82 -25.70
CA VAL A 6 0.28 49.55 -26.21
C VAL A 6 -0.55 49.04 -25.03
N PRO A 7 -1.73 49.62 -24.76
CA PRO A 7 -2.57 49.25 -23.62
C PRO A 7 -3.14 47.82 -23.77
N LEU A 8 -3.36 47.16 -22.62
CA LEU A 8 -3.74 45.76 -22.45
C LEU A 8 -5.22 45.44 -22.79
N ALA A 9 -5.91 46.32 -23.51
CA ALA A 9 -7.29 46.09 -23.96
C ALA A 9 -7.40 46.66 -25.37
N GLU A 10 -8.11 45.95 -26.26
CA GLU A 10 -8.38 46.24 -27.70
C GLU A 10 -7.76 45.23 -28.67
N LEU A 11 -8.11 43.94 -28.56
CA LEU A 11 -8.18 42.98 -29.69
C LEU A 11 -8.85 41.68 -29.25
N ILE A 12 -10.10 41.79 -28.78
CA ILE A 12 -11.03 40.66 -28.69
C ILE A 12 -12.14 40.93 -29.72
N ALA A 13 -12.50 39.88 -30.46
CA ALA A 13 -13.65 39.74 -31.36
C ALA A 13 -13.46 40.03 -32.85
N VAL A 14 -12.71 39.17 -33.56
CA VAL A 14 -13.16 38.60 -34.85
C VAL A 14 -12.29 37.39 -35.22
N VAL A 15 -12.66 36.18 -34.76
CA VAL A 15 -12.61 34.92 -35.53
C VAL A 15 -13.56 33.94 -34.84
N ALA A 16 -14.86 34.13 -35.00
CA ALA A 16 -15.81 33.03 -34.89
C ALA A 16 -15.80 32.34 -36.26
N LEU A 17 -15.45 31.05 -36.28
CA LEU A 17 -15.68 30.00 -37.28
C LEU A 17 -14.42 29.14 -37.45
N SER A 18 -14.57 27.84 -37.20
CA SER A 18 -13.62 26.73 -37.39
C SER A 18 -12.46 26.59 -36.37
N GLN A 19 -12.79 26.07 -35.18
CA GLN A 19 -11.84 25.22 -34.45
C GLN A 19 -12.54 23.88 -34.18
N PRO A 20 -11.96 22.73 -34.56
CA PRO A 20 -12.41 21.46 -34.02
C PRO A 20 -12.24 21.56 -32.51
N THR A 21 -13.29 21.26 -31.76
CA THR A 21 -13.14 21.00 -30.33
C THR A 21 -12.15 19.84 -30.22
N LEU A 22 -10.87 20.15 -30.01
CA LEU A 22 -10.01 19.24 -29.30
C LEU A 22 -10.63 19.22 -27.91
N GLY A 23 -11.62 18.34 -27.76
CA GLY A 23 -11.96 17.82 -26.46
C GLY A 23 -10.61 17.44 -25.89
N HIS A 24 -10.12 18.25 -24.96
CA HIS A 24 -9.21 17.73 -23.98
C HIS A 24 -10.04 16.62 -23.38
N SER A 25 -9.80 15.39 -23.84
CA SER A 25 -10.03 14.23 -23.03
C SER A 25 -9.25 14.57 -21.77
N VAL A 26 -9.96 15.15 -20.80
CA VAL A 26 -9.69 14.90 -19.41
C VAL A 26 -9.79 13.39 -19.38
N SER A 27 -8.65 12.73 -19.60
CA SER A 27 -8.44 11.37 -19.20
C SER A 27 -8.66 11.47 -17.71
N SER A 28 -9.93 11.29 -17.31
CA SER A 28 -10.24 11.00 -15.93
C SER A 28 -9.30 9.87 -15.59
N ARG A 29 -8.56 10.02 -14.49
CA ARG A 29 -7.88 8.91 -13.82
C ARG A 29 -8.93 7.91 -13.34
N ALA A 30 -9.68 7.33 -14.27
CA ALA A 30 -10.72 6.35 -14.08
C ALA A 30 -10.07 5.00 -14.39
N ASP A 31 -10.08 4.15 -13.37
CA ASP A 31 -9.76 2.74 -13.39
C ASP A 31 -8.29 2.35 -13.63
N GLU A 32 -7.44 2.58 -12.63
CA GLU A 32 -6.52 1.51 -12.22
C GLU A 32 -7.38 0.44 -11.52
N HIS A 33 -8.15 -0.32 -12.32
CA HIS A 33 -9.02 -1.36 -11.80
C HIS A 33 -8.15 -2.53 -11.32
N HIS A 34 -8.14 -2.74 -10.01
CA HIS A 34 -7.46 -3.87 -9.37
C HIS A 34 -7.88 -5.19 -10.04
N ARG A 35 -6.92 -5.93 -10.58
CA ARG A 35 -7.18 -7.27 -11.14
C ARG A 35 -6.79 -8.34 -10.15
N CYS A 36 -7.51 -9.45 -10.15
CA CYS A 36 -7.04 -10.68 -9.50
C CYS A 36 -6.18 -11.49 -10.48
N GLU A 37 -5.00 -11.90 -10.05
CA GLU A 37 -4.14 -12.80 -10.81
C GLU A 37 -3.52 -13.90 -9.93
N PRO A 38 -3.07 -15.02 -10.51
CA PRO A 38 -2.40 -16.07 -9.75
C PRO A 38 -1.16 -15.55 -9.03
N LEU A 39 -0.99 -15.96 -7.77
CA LEU A 39 0.16 -15.59 -6.94
C LEU A 39 1.44 -16.29 -7.45
N THR A 40 2.39 -15.50 -7.95
CA THR A 40 3.66 -15.98 -8.52
C THR A 40 4.85 -15.78 -7.59
N ILE A 41 4.74 -14.89 -6.58
CA ILE A 41 5.83 -14.56 -5.66
C ILE A 41 6.15 -15.76 -4.74
N PRO A 42 7.34 -16.40 -4.87
CA PRO A 42 7.60 -17.71 -4.26
C PRO A 42 7.43 -17.77 -2.74
N MET A 43 7.92 -16.77 -2.02
CA MET A 43 7.84 -16.76 -0.56
C MET A 43 6.42 -16.49 -0.05
N CYS A 44 5.48 -16.04 -0.88
CA CYS A 44 4.09 -15.80 -0.48
C CYS A 44 3.18 -17.01 -0.74
N ARG A 45 3.61 -17.97 -1.57
CA ARG A 45 2.82 -19.17 -1.90
C ARG A 45 2.54 -20.11 -0.73
N SER A 46 3.25 -19.98 0.40
CA SER A 46 2.96 -20.79 1.61
C SER A 46 1.86 -20.20 2.49
N LEU A 47 1.25 -19.08 2.08
CA LEU A 47 0.10 -18.48 2.76
C LEU A 47 -1.21 -19.15 2.30
N GLN A 48 -2.32 -18.80 2.95
CA GLN A 48 -3.62 -19.47 2.78
C GLN A 48 -4.42 -18.99 1.54
N TYR A 49 -3.80 -18.23 0.64
CA TYR A 49 -4.42 -17.70 -0.58
C TYR A 49 -3.52 -17.96 -1.80
N ASN A 50 -4.13 -18.05 -2.98
CA ASN A 50 -3.47 -18.34 -4.25
C ASN A 50 -3.68 -17.27 -5.32
N MET A 51 -4.49 -16.24 -5.03
CA MET A 51 -4.77 -15.12 -5.92
C MET A 51 -4.37 -13.82 -5.24
N THR A 52 -3.68 -12.95 -5.95
CA THR A 52 -3.28 -11.63 -5.48
C THR A 52 -3.90 -10.53 -6.33
N THR A 53 -4.03 -9.34 -5.76
CA THR A 53 -4.50 -8.17 -6.49
C THR A 53 -3.34 -7.33 -7.00
N THR A 54 -3.48 -6.84 -8.25
CA THR A 54 -2.48 -6.03 -8.95
C THR A 54 -3.15 -4.78 -9.53
N PRO A 55 -2.58 -3.57 -9.38
CA PRO A 55 -1.32 -3.28 -8.67
C PRO A 55 -1.44 -3.51 -7.15
N ASN A 56 -0.30 -3.71 -6.47
CA ASN A 56 -0.27 -3.89 -5.01
C ASN A 56 -0.44 -2.56 -4.24
N LEU A 57 -0.32 -2.56 -2.90
CA LEU A 57 -0.52 -1.37 -2.05
C LEU A 57 0.38 -0.17 -2.38
N ILE A 58 1.51 -0.40 -3.06
CA ILE A 58 2.47 0.64 -3.43
C ILE A 58 2.54 0.86 -4.95
N GLY A 59 1.57 0.31 -5.70
CA GLY A 59 1.42 0.58 -7.13
C GLY A 59 2.27 -0.30 -8.05
N GLN A 60 2.79 -1.43 -7.57
CA GLN A 60 3.66 -2.30 -8.36
C GLN A 60 2.91 -3.49 -8.96
N GLU A 61 3.41 -3.95 -10.11
CA GLU A 61 3.08 -5.24 -10.70
C GLU A 61 3.79 -6.39 -9.97
N GLN A 62 3.31 -7.63 -10.10
CA GLN A 62 3.85 -8.77 -9.34
C GLN A 62 5.32 -9.08 -9.61
N ASP A 63 5.82 -8.82 -10.82
CA ASP A 63 7.21 -9.08 -11.20
C ASP A 63 8.17 -8.12 -10.49
N GLU A 64 7.84 -6.83 -10.45
CA GLU A 64 8.56 -5.82 -9.67
C GLU A 64 8.45 -6.10 -8.17
N ALA A 65 7.22 -6.31 -7.68
CA ALA A 65 6.95 -6.61 -6.29
C ALA A 65 7.70 -7.86 -5.82
N GLY A 66 7.79 -8.89 -6.68
CA GLY A 66 8.51 -10.12 -6.38
C GLY A 66 10.01 -9.91 -6.19
N LEU A 67 10.63 -9.02 -6.96
CA LEU A 67 12.06 -8.67 -6.82
C LEU A 67 12.34 -7.93 -5.52
N GLU A 68 11.50 -6.94 -5.17
CA GLU A 68 11.66 -6.16 -3.94
C GLU A 68 11.37 -7.00 -2.70
N ALA A 69 10.27 -7.77 -2.74
CA ALA A 69 9.89 -8.66 -1.65
C ALA A 69 10.98 -9.73 -1.39
N HIS A 70 11.65 -10.24 -2.43
CA HIS A 70 12.72 -11.23 -2.28
C HIS A 70 13.92 -10.72 -1.46
N GLN A 71 14.14 -9.40 -1.38
CA GLN A 71 15.21 -8.82 -0.55
C GLN A 71 15.02 -9.12 0.95
N PHE A 72 13.78 -9.36 1.39
CA PHE A 72 13.44 -9.72 2.76
C PHE A 72 13.50 -11.24 3.03
N TYR A 73 13.71 -12.06 2.01
CA TYR A 73 13.73 -13.53 2.14
C TYR A 73 14.72 -14.03 3.22
N PRO A 74 15.95 -13.49 3.36
CA PRO A 74 16.84 -13.90 4.45
C PRO A 74 16.26 -13.68 5.85
N LEU A 75 15.54 -12.57 6.07
CA LEU A 75 14.88 -12.28 7.34
C LEU A 75 13.70 -13.24 7.61
N VAL A 76 12.98 -13.62 6.55
CA VAL A 76 11.93 -14.66 6.64
C VAL A 76 12.54 -16.01 7.04
N GLN A 77 13.70 -16.37 6.48
CA GLN A 77 14.36 -17.65 6.77
C GLN A 77 14.98 -17.72 8.17
N ILE A 78 15.54 -16.62 8.68
CA ILE A 78 16.07 -16.56 10.06
C ILE A 78 14.94 -16.50 11.11
N LYS A 79 13.69 -16.23 10.67
CA LYS A 79 12.49 -16.21 11.53
C LYS A 79 12.60 -15.23 12.69
N CYS A 80 13.11 -14.03 12.41
CA CYS A 80 13.22 -12.96 13.40
C CYS A 80 11.87 -12.52 13.98
N SER A 81 10.79 -12.68 13.22
CA SER A 81 9.41 -12.52 13.70
C SER A 81 8.51 -13.57 13.04
N PRO A 82 7.54 -14.16 13.76
CA PRO A 82 6.55 -15.07 13.17
C PRO A 82 5.60 -14.37 12.18
N ASP A 83 5.54 -13.04 12.24
CA ASP A 83 4.62 -12.21 11.47
C ASP A 83 5.26 -11.60 10.21
N LEU A 84 6.58 -11.64 10.07
CA LEU A 84 7.28 -10.98 8.97
C LEU A 84 6.79 -11.44 7.59
N GLN A 85 6.67 -12.75 7.36
CA GLN A 85 6.24 -13.28 6.06
C GLN A 85 4.83 -12.78 5.70
N THR A 86 3.91 -12.80 6.68
CA THR A 86 2.55 -12.31 6.52
C THR A 86 2.55 -10.81 6.20
N PHE A 87 3.36 -10.03 6.93
CA PHE A 87 3.49 -8.59 6.71
C PHE A 87 4.00 -8.27 5.31
N ILE A 88 5.16 -8.82 4.91
CA ILE A 88 5.78 -8.56 3.60
C ILE A 88 4.81 -8.92 2.46
N CYS A 89 4.17 -10.09 2.54
CA CYS A 89 3.22 -10.53 1.52
C CYS A 89 1.92 -9.72 1.52
N SER A 90 1.46 -9.20 2.66
CA SER A 90 0.28 -8.33 2.70
C SER A 90 0.51 -6.98 2.01
N VAL A 91 1.77 -6.53 1.88
CA VAL A 91 2.12 -5.31 1.16
C VAL A 91 2.37 -5.57 -0.32
N TYR A 92 3.24 -6.53 -0.65
CA TYR A 92 3.67 -6.77 -2.02
C TYR A 92 2.73 -7.67 -2.82
N ALA A 93 1.97 -8.53 -2.15
CA ALA A 93 1.14 -9.56 -2.77
C ALA A 93 -0.21 -9.74 -2.02
N PRO A 94 -0.98 -8.67 -1.78
CA PRO A 94 -2.23 -8.74 -1.01
C PRO A 94 -3.21 -9.75 -1.61
N GLU A 95 -3.97 -10.45 -0.74
CA GLU A 95 -5.00 -11.40 -1.15
C GLU A 95 -6.07 -10.70 -2.00
N CYS A 96 -6.40 -11.28 -3.16
CA CYS A 96 -7.50 -10.77 -3.97
C CYS A 96 -8.86 -11.22 -3.41
N ARG A 97 -9.78 -10.28 -3.17
CA ARG A 97 -11.15 -10.58 -2.74
C ARG A 97 -12.15 -10.05 -3.77
N PRO A 98 -12.94 -10.91 -4.44
CA PRO A 98 -13.83 -10.48 -5.53
C PRO A 98 -14.89 -9.42 -5.17
N SER A 99 -15.21 -9.28 -3.89
CA SER A 99 -16.18 -8.30 -3.38
C SER A 99 -15.53 -6.99 -2.89
N GLN A 100 -14.23 -6.80 -3.11
CA GLN A 100 -13.45 -5.68 -2.60
C GLN A 100 -12.66 -5.04 -3.75
N ASP A 101 -12.95 -3.77 -4.04
CA ASP A 101 -12.31 -3.03 -5.14
C ASP A 101 -10.90 -2.52 -4.78
N TYR A 102 -10.41 -2.82 -3.57
CA TYR A 102 -9.11 -2.35 -3.07
C TYR A 102 -8.40 -3.44 -2.22
N PRO A 103 -7.06 -3.48 -2.25
CA PRO A 103 -6.26 -4.37 -1.42
C PRO A 103 -6.46 -4.06 0.07
N ILE A 104 -6.62 -5.11 0.89
CA ILE A 104 -6.69 -4.96 2.34
C ILE A 104 -5.27 -4.77 2.89
N PRO A 105 -4.95 -3.63 3.54
CA PRO A 105 -3.62 -3.38 4.08
C PRO A 105 -3.31 -4.23 5.32
N PRO A 106 -2.04 -4.40 5.71
CA PRO A 106 -1.71 -4.92 7.03
C PRO A 106 -2.24 -4.00 8.14
N CYS A 107 -2.60 -4.58 9.28
CA CYS A 107 -2.85 -3.80 10.49
C CYS A 107 -1.52 -3.27 11.04
N ARG A 108 -1.57 -2.13 11.73
CA ARG A 108 -0.43 -1.55 12.47
C ARG A 108 0.25 -2.56 13.40
N SER A 109 -0.54 -3.39 14.10
CA SER A 109 -0.02 -4.43 14.99
C SER A 109 0.77 -5.52 14.27
N LEU A 110 0.38 -5.89 13.04
CA LEU A 110 1.10 -6.84 12.20
C LEU A 110 2.45 -6.26 11.77
N CYS A 111 2.47 -5.00 11.34
CA CYS A 111 3.72 -4.28 11.04
C CYS A 111 4.64 -4.17 12.26
N ALA A 112 4.10 -3.74 13.40
CA ALA A 112 4.88 -3.56 14.62
C ALA A 112 5.54 -4.86 15.10
N SER A 113 4.80 -5.97 15.08
CA SER A 113 5.32 -7.32 15.39
C SER A 113 6.42 -7.78 14.43
N ALA A 114 6.29 -7.49 13.13
CA ALA A 114 7.32 -7.77 12.14
C ALA A 114 8.58 -6.91 12.37
N ARG A 115 8.39 -5.61 12.62
CA ARG A 115 9.47 -4.65 12.88
C ARG A 115 10.24 -4.99 14.15
N GLU A 116 9.54 -5.24 15.26
CA GLU A 116 10.15 -5.51 16.57
C GLU A 116 11.18 -6.64 16.52
N GLY A 117 10.87 -7.75 15.84
CA GLY A 117 11.80 -8.87 15.72
C GLY A 117 12.94 -8.65 14.73
N CYS A 118 12.70 -7.91 13.65
CA CYS A 118 13.56 -7.92 12.47
C CYS A 118 14.36 -6.64 12.24
N GLU A 119 13.87 -5.48 12.68
CA GLU A 119 14.59 -4.20 12.60
C GLU A 119 15.95 -4.22 13.32
N PRO A 120 16.10 -4.81 14.53
CA PRO A 120 17.42 -4.88 15.18
C PRO A 120 18.48 -5.63 14.34
N ILE A 121 18.05 -6.62 13.55
CA ILE A 121 18.94 -7.36 12.64
C ILE A 121 19.35 -6.46 11.48
N LEU A 122 18.41 -5.74 10.85
CA LEU A 122 18.72 -4.79 9.79
C LEU A 122 19.71 -3.73 10.27
N MET A 123 19.45 -3.12 11.43
CA MET A 123 20.30 -2.08 12.01
C MET A 123 21.72 -2.58 12.28
N LYS A 124 21.89 -3.84 12.72
CA LYS A 124 23.20 -4.45 12.94
C LYS A 124 24.06 -4.48 11.68
N PHE A 125 23.44 -4.56 10.51
CA PHE A 125 24.12 -4.56 9.21
C PHE A 125 24.06 -3.19 8.50
N GLY A 126 23.63 -2.14 9.21
CA GLY A 126 23.60 -0.77 8.66
C GLY A 126 22.39 -0.49 7.75
N PHE A 127 21.36 -1.33 7.79
CA PHE A 127 20.11 -1.10 7.09
C PHE A 127 19.04 -0.54 8.04
N LEU A 128 18.18 0.32 7.51
CA LEU A 128 17.03 0.84 8.25
C LEU A 128 15.78 0.04 7.90
N TRP A 129 14.77 0.10 8.76
CA TRP A 129 13.43 -0.33 8.39
C TRP A 129 12.90 0.56 7.25
N PRO A 130 12.40 0.00 6.13
CA PRO A 130 12.01 0.79 4.96
C PRO A 130 10.89 1.79 5.25
N GLU A 131 10.94 2.95 4.61
CA GLU A 131 9.98 4.04 4.87
C GLU A 131 8.55 3.69 4.42
N HIS A 132 8.38 2.92 3.36
CA HIS A 132 7.07 2.41 2.94
C HIS A 132 6.50 1.35 3.88
N PHE A 133 7.32 0.85 4.82
CA PHE A 133 6.90 -0.02 5.91
C PHE A 133 6.76 0.70 7.26
N ASP A 134 6.76 2.03 7.27
CA ASP A 134 6.46 2.78 8.48
C ASP A 134 5.09 2.37 9.03
N CYS A 135 5.08 1.80 10.24
CA CYS A 135 3.88 1.20 10.82
C CYS A 135 2.77 2.22 11.10
N ASP A 136 3.11 3.50 11.22
CA ASP A 136 2.13 4.58 11.42
C ASP A 136 1.28 4.83 10.17
N LYS A 137 1.75 4.39 8.98
CA LYS A 137 1.01 4.44 7.71
C LYS A 137 -0.10 3.38 7.62
N PHE A 138 -0.14 2.41 8.55
CA PHE A 138 -1.12 1.33 8.55
C PHE A 138 -2.24 1.56 9.58
N PRO A 139 -3.48 1.11 9.27
CA PRO A 139 -4.64 1.29 10.13
C PRO A 139 -4.53 0.47 11.43
N GLU A 140 -5.18 0.97 12.48
CA GLU A 140 -5.44 0.16 13.67
C GLU A 140 -6.63 -0.76 13.43
N VAL A 141 -6.79 -1.77 14.30
CA VAL A 141 -8.00 -2.59 14.26
C VAL A 141 -9.17 -1.76 14.76
N GLY A 142 -10.05 -1.34 13.85
CA GLY A 142 -11.27 -0.60 14.17
C GLY A 142 -12.55 -1.38 13.87
N PRO A 143 -13.71 -0.92 14.37
CA PRO A 143 -15.01 -1.53 14.08
C PRO A 143 -15.43 -1.45 12.61
N SER A 144 -14.88 -0.50 11.85
CA SER A 144 -15.15 -0.29 10.42
C SER A 144 -13.92 -0.48 9.51
N GLU A 145 -12.72 -0.67 10.08
CA GLU A 145 -11.47 -0.78 9.31
C GLU A 145 -11.04 -2.24 9.18
N LEU A 146 -11.00 -2.72 7.95
CA LEU A 146 -10.52 -4.06 7.61
C LEU A 146 -9.01 -3.99 7.33
N CYS A 147 -8.24 -4.79 8.06
CA CYS A 147 -6.81 -4.95 7.86
C CYS A 147 -6.35 -6.39 8.17
N VAL A 148 -5.23 -6.81 7.58
CA VAL A 148 -4.63 -8.14 7.78
C VAL A 148 -3.94 -8.20 9.14
N ARG A 149 -4.34 -9.16 9.97
CA ARG A 149 -3.76 -9.37 11.31
C ARG A 149 -2.65 -10.42 11.26
N GLY A 150 -1.67 -10.26 12.14
CA GLY A 150 -0.66 -11.29 12.40
C GLY A 150 -1.20 -12.47 13.19
N LYS A 151 -0.35 -13.47 13.40
CA LYS A 151 -0.62 -14.65 14.23
C LYS A 151 -0.45 -14.36 15.73
N ALA A 152 -0.29 -13.09 16.11
CA ALA A 152 0.24 -12.63 17.39
C ALA A 152 -0.18 -13.50 18.60
N THR A 153 0.84 -14.08 19.23
CA THR A 153 0.79 -14.80 20.51
C THR A 153 0.83 -13.88 21.73
N HIS A 154 0.50 -12.58 21.57
CA HIS A 154 0.31 -11.68 22.70
C HIS A 154 -1.18 -11.33 22.84
N PRO A 155 -1.79 -11.56 24.02
CA PRO A 155 -3.19 -11.22 24.26
C PRO A 155 -3.41 -9.71 24.08
N PRO A 156 -4.62 -9.27 23.72
CA PRO A 156 -4.95 -7.86 23.66
C PRO A 156 -4.66 -7.22 25.01
N VAL A 157 -3.70 -6.31 25.06
CA VAL A 157 -3.52 -5.43 26.21
C VAL A 157 -4.67 -4.44 26.16
N ASN A 158 -5.58 -4.59 27.14
CA ASN A 158 -6.74 -3.76 27.47
C ASN A 158 -8.07 -4.03 26.73
N GLU A 159 -8.75 -5.12 27.08
CA GLU A 159 -10.15 -5.02 27.47
C GLU A 159 -10.21 -5.05 29.00
N THR A 160 -10.36 -3.87 29.61
CA THR A 160 -10.63 -3.78 31.05
C THR A 160 -11.98 -4.44 31.33
N PRO A 161 -12.10 -5.40 32.26
CA PRO A 161 -13.39 -5.96 32.62
C PRO A 161 -14.28 -4.85 33.20
N GLN A 162 -15.40 -4.54 32.53
CA GLN A 162 -16.49 -3.83 33.17
C GLN A 162 -17.02 -4.74 34.29
N THR A 163 -16.65 -4.42 35.52
CA THR A 163 -17.34 -4.93 36.70
C THR A 163 -18.79 -4.45 36.66
N PRO A 164 -19.80 -5.32 36.88
CA PRO A 164 -21.16 -4.86 37.01
C PRO A 164 -21.27 -4.01 38.28
N ASP A 165 -21.80 -2.79 38.13
CA ASP A 165 -22.25 -1.98 39.26
C ASP A 165 -23.30 -2.77 40.05
N ILE A 166 -23.10 -2.81 41.38
CA ILE A 166 -24.04 -3.36 42.37
C ILE A 166 -25.21 -2.41 42.54
#